data_AF-A0A6N9U2F3-F1
#
_entry.id   AF-A0A6N9U2F3-F1
#
_cell.length_a   1.000
_cell.length_b   1.000
_cell.length_c   1.000
_cell.angle_alpha   90.00
_cell.angle_beta   90.00
_cell.angle_gamma   90.00
#
_symmetry.space_group_name_H-M   'P 1'
#
loop_
_entity.id
_entity.type
_entity.pdbx_description
1 polymer ?
#
loop_
_entity_poly.entity_id
_entity_poly.type
_entity_poly.pdbx_seq_one_letter_code
_entity_poly.pdbx_strand_id
1 'polypeptide(L)'
;GLTYGGCAGLLAADAGTPGARASAHGGLLMVEDVTEEPYRLDGILTRLLRTGALDGVAGIACGSWEGCGPYPAVRAVLADRLGQLGVPVVEELGFGHGPTALTIPFGVPAVLDAPADGGRCTLTTEVPALT
;
A
#
# COMPACT_ATOMS: atom_id res chain seq x y z
N GLY A 1 -8.52 1.71 10.70
CA GLY A 1 -7.10 1.72 11.10
C GLY A 1 -6.49 3.09 10.84
N LEU A 2 -5.26 3.35 11.30
CA LEU A 2 -4.55 4.59 10.94
C LEU A 2 -3.88 4.46 9.57
N THR A 3 -4.06 5.43 8.70
CA THR A 3 -3.40 5.46 7.38
C THR A 3 -1.92 5.78 7.49
N TYR A 4 -1.11 5.13 6.66
CA TYR A 4 0.32 5.41 6.49
C TYR A 4 0.81 4.85 5.16
N GLY A 5 2.00 5.23 4.71
CA GLY A 5 2.65 4.64 3.55
C GLY A 5 3.34 5.66 2.66
N GLY A 6 3.16 5.53 1.34
CA GLY A 6 3.84 6.31 0.30
C GLY A 6 4.49 5.40 -0.76
N CYS A 7 5.57 5.89 -1.36
CA CYS A 7 6.35 5.14 -2.35
C CYS A 7 6.95 3.86 -1.75
N ALA A 8 6.65 2.71 -2.34
CA ALA A 8 7.05 1.40 -1.83
C ALA A 8 8.58 1.25 -1.75
N GLY A 9 9.31 1.72 -2.76
CA GLY A 9 10.77 1.74 -2.78
C GLY A 9 11.37 2.59 -1.65
N LEU A 10 10.78 3.73 -1.33
CA LEU A 10 11.22 4.57 -0.21
C LEU A 10 10.93 3.94 1.15
N LEU A 11 9.74 3.35 1.33
CA LEU A 11 9.43 2.59 2.54
C LEU A 11 10.40 1.41 2.72
N ALA A 12 10.73 0.72 1.63
CA ALA A 12 11.70 -0.35 1.65
C ALA A 12 13.12 0.16 1.90
N ALA A 13 13.52 1.33 1.41
CA ALA A 13 14.83 1.91 1.71
C ALA A 13 14.95 2.31 3.20
N ASP A 14 13.88 2.85 3.78
CA ASP A 14 13.86 3.29 5.17
C ASP A 14 13.67 2.13 6.17
N ALA A 15 13.03 1.02 5.77
CA ALA A 15 12.78 -0.09 6.69
C ALA A 15 14.08 -0.61 7.35
N GLY A 16 14.06 -0.70 8.69
CA GLY A 16 15.21 -1.08 9.51
C GLY A 16 16.08 0.10 10.00
N THR A 17 15.78 1.33 9.59
CA THR A 17 16.39 2.53 10.19
C THR A 17 15.70 2.89 11.52
N PRO A 18 16.33 3.70 12.39
CA PRO A 18 15.67 4.22 13.58
C PRO A 18 14.46 5.13 13.31
N GLY A 19 14.37 5.72 12.11
CA GLY A 19 13.26 6.57 11.70
C GLY A 19 12.08 5.80 11.12
N ALA A 20 12.30 4.55 10.74
CA ALA A 20 11.28 3.70 10.16
C ALA A 20 10.11 3.51 11.12
N ARG A 21 8.91 3.43 10.54
CA ARG A 21 7.72 3.07 11.31
C ARG A 21 7.93 1.71 11.98
N ALA A 22 7.89 1.69 13.31
CA ALA A 22 8.21 0.51 14.11
C ALA A 22 7.13 -0.59 14.09
N SER A 23 5.90 -0.29 13.63
CA SER A 23 4.82 -1.28 13.56
C SER A 23 3.74 -0.91 12.53
N ALA A 24 3.28 -1.92 11.81
CA ALA A 24 2.09 -1.87 10.96
C ALA A 24 0.79 -2.27 11.70
N HIS A 25 0.88 -2.68 12.96
CA HIS A 25 -0.23 -3.31 13.67
C HIS A 25 -1.50 -2.44 13.69
N GLY A 26 -2.60 -2.95 13.15
CA GLY A 26 -3.89 -2.24 13.07
C GLY A 26 -3.93 -1.07 12.06
N GLY A 27 -2.84 -0.83 11.34
CA GLY A 27 -2.71 0.24 10.35
C GLY A 27 -3.27 -0.12 8.98
N LEU A 28 -3.56 0.90 8.18
CA LEU A 28 -3.93 0.76 6.77
C LEU A 28 -2.77 1.29 5.91
N LEU A 29 -2.13 0.40 5.16
CA LEU A 29 -0.97 0.73 4.33
C LEU A 29 -1.40 1.19 2.94
N MET A 30 -0.98 2.39 2.56
CA MET A 30 -1.20 2.97 1.24
C MET A 30 0.13 2.94 0.48
N VAL A 31 0.24 2.13 -0.59
CA VAL A 31 1.48 2.02 -1.38
C VAL A 31 1.24 2.33 -2.84
N GLU A 32 2.23 2.97 -3.43
CA GLU A 32 2.34 3.23 -4.86
C GLU A 32 3.82 3.21 -5.24
N ASP A 33 4.14 3.18 -6.53
CA ASP A 33 5.50 3.42 -7.00
C ASP A 33 5.52 3.81 -8.47
N VAL A 34 6.68 4.26 -8.95
CA VAL A 34 6.90 4.60 -10.36
C VAL A 34 8.18 4.01 -10.90
N THR A 35 8.16 3.63 -12.18
CA THR A 35 9.35 3.20 -12.93
C THR A 35 10.11 2.00 -12.33
N GLU A 36 9.47 1.26 -11.43
CA GLU A 36 9.99 0.03 -10.84
C GLU A 36 9.49 -1.18 -11.64
N GLU A 37 10.39 -1.87 -12.32
CA GLU A 37 10.03 -3.08 -13.07
C GLU A 37 9.52 -4.17 -12.12
N PRO A 38 8.69 -5.13 -12.58
CA PRO A 38 8.05 -6.10 -11.69
C PRO A 38 9.02 -6.89 -10.82
N TYR A 39 10.22 -7.20 -11.31
CA TYR A 39 11.25 -7.88 -10.51
C TYR A 39 11.82 -6.99 -9.38
N ARG A 40 11.88 -5.67 -9.56
CA ARG A 40 12.30 -4.73 -8.52
C ARG A 40 11.20 -4.57 -7.48
N LEU A 41 9.93 -4.48 -7.91
CA LEU A 41 8.77 -4.49 -7.01
C LEU A 41 8.74 -5.75 -6.15
N ASP A 42 9.02 -6.94 -6.72
CA ASP A 42 9.13 -8.18 -5.94
C ASP A 42 10.18 -8.06 -4.83
N GLY A 43 11.37 -7.54 -5.15
CA GLY A 43 12.44 -7.32 -4.18
C GLY A 43 12.06 -6.31 -3.09
N ILE A 44 11.43 -5.19 -3.47
CA ILE A 44 10.93 -4.15 -2.56
C ILE A 44 9.93 -4.73 -1.57
N LEU A 45 8.88 -5.41 -2.06
CA LEU A 45 7.84 -6.00 -1.22
C LEU A 45 8.39 -7.15 -0.36
N THR A 46 9.29 -7.97 -0.94
CA THR A 46 9.98 -9.03 -0.20
C THR A 46 10.82 -8.45 0.94
N ARG A 47 11.49 -7.32 0.76
CA ARG A 47 12.23 -6.65 1.83
C ARG A 47 11.27 -6.22 2.95
N LEU A 48 10.19 -5.53 2.63
CA LEU A 48 9.19 -5.08 3.62
C LEU A 48 8.61 -6.24 4.43
N LEU A 49 8.29 -7.36 3.77
CA LEU A 49 7.84 -8.59 4.43
C LEU A 49 8.91 -9.16 5.36
N ARG A 50 10.16 -9.31 4.88
CA ARG A 50 11.24 -9.96 5.64
C ARG A 50 11.75 -9.11 6.80
N THR A 51 11.58 -7.80 6.78
CA THR A 51 11.91 -6.91 7.90
C THR A 51 10.79 -6.86 8.96
N GLY A 52 9.66 -7.53 8.74
CA GLY A 52 8.48 -7.43 9.61
C GLY A 52 7.78 -6.07 9.50
N ALA A 53 8.06 -5.27 8.46
CA ALA A 53 7.50 -3.93 8.32
C ALA A 53 5.98 -3.95 8.05
N LEU A 54 5.45 -5.11 7.65
CA LEU A 54 4.04 -5.35 7.37
C LEU A 54 3.33 -6.15 8.47
N ASP A 55 4.03 -6.49 9.56
CA ASP A 55 3.47 -7.36 10.61
C ASP A 55 2.26 -6.71 11.30
N GLY A 56 1.13 -7.42 11.24
CA GLY A 56 -0.12 -6.99 11.85
C GLY A 56 -0.86 -5.87 11.11
N VAL A 57 -0.46 -5.53 9.88
CA VAL A 57 -1.22 -4.62 9.01
C VAL A 57 -2.70 -5.06 8.96
N ALA A 58 -3.64 -4.12 8.95
CA ALA A 58 -5.08 -4.44 8.93
C ALA A 58 -5.67 -4.46 7.51
N GLY A 59 -4.99 -3.81 6.56
CA GLY A 59 -5.40 -3.76 5.16
C GLY A 59 -4.44 -2.93 4.34
N ILE A 60 -4.44 -3.15 3.03
CA ILE A 60 -3.52 -2.51 2.09
C ILE A 60 -4.34 -1.92 0.94
N ALA A 61 -4.06 -0.68 0.58
CA ALA A 61 -4.52 -0.09 -0.67
C ALA A 61 -3.31 0.20 -1.56
N CYS A 62 -3.38 -0.28 -2.79
CA CYS A 62 -2.41 -0.01 -3.84
C CYS A 62 -2.93 1.12 -4.72
N GLY A 63 -2.10 2.14 -4.91
CA GLY A 63 -2.33 3.22 -5.84
C GLY A 63 -1.89 2.84 -7.25
N SER A 64 -1.35 3.82 -7.97
CA SER A 64 -0.82 3.66 -9.32
C SER A 64 0.57 3.01 -9.34
N TRP A 65 0.89 2.36 -10.46
CA TRP A 65 2.19 1.76 -10.76
C TRP A 65 2.74 2.33 -12.08
N GLU A 66 2.83 3.65 -12.16
CA GLU A 66 3.13 4.36 -13.41
C GLU A 66 4.53 4.02 -13.92
N GLY A 67 4.63 3.53 -15.16
CA GLY A 67 5.91 3.11 -15.73
C GLY A 67 6.52 1.84 -15.10
N CYS A 68 5.80 1.10 -14.26
CA CYS A 68 6.27 -0.15 -13.63
C CYS A 68 6.14 -1.39 -14.55
N GLY A 69 5.90 -1.17 -15.85
CA GLY A 69 5.66 -2.22 -16.84
C GLY A 69 4.18 -2.60 -16.97
N PRO A 70 3.87 -3.70 -17.69
CA PRO A 70 2.50 -4.13 -17.90
C PRO A 70 1.80 -4.47 -16.58
N TYR A 71 0.66 -3.84 -16.31
CA TYR A 71 -0.07 -4.02 -15.04
C TYR A 71 -0.38 -5.49 -14.68
N PRO A 72 -0.69 -6.41 -15.61
CA PRO A 72 -0.87 -7.83 -15.26
C PRO A 72 0.37 -8.47 -14.58
N ALA A 73 1.58 -8.04 -14.93
CA ALA A 73 2.81 -8.52 -14.29
C ALA A 73 2.99 -7.90 -12.90
N VAL A 74 2.69 -6.61 -12.74
CA VAL A 74 2.68 -5.93 -11.44
C VAL A 74 1.67 -6.59 -10.50
N ARG A 75 0.44 -6.78 -10.97
CA ARG A 75 -0.64 -7.45 -10.24
C ARG A 75 -0.26 -8.86 -9.78
N ALA A 76 0.44 -9.62 -10.62
CA ALA A 76 0.93 -10.95 -10.23
C ALA A 76 1.89 -10.87 -9.03
N VAL A 77 2.80 -9.89 -9.02
CA VAL A 77 3.72 -9.65 -7.89
C VAL A 77 2.96 -9.21 -6.64
N LEU A 78 2.01 -8.26 -6.76
CA LEU A 78 1.20 -7.81 -5.63
C LEU A 78 0.38 -8.96 -5.02
N ALA A 79 -0.28 -9.75 -5.86
CA ALA A 79 -1.09 -10.89 -5.41
C ALA A 79 -0.22 -11.94 -4.69
N ASP A 80 0.96 -12.24 -5.21
CA ASP A 80 1.86 -13.24 -4.64
C ASP A 80 2.50 -12.77 -3.32
N ARG A 81 2.92 -11.50 -3.25
CA ARG A 81 3.61 -10.95 -2.07
C ARG A 81 2.64 -10.51 -0.97
N LEU A 82 1.56 -9.82 -1.32
CA LEU A 82 0.62 -9.23 -0.36
C LEU A 82 -0.56 -10.15 -0.05
N GLY A 83 -0.96 -11.02 -0.99
CA GLY A 83 -2.10 -11.93 -0.79
C GLY A 83 -1.91 -12.95 0.33
N GLN A 84 -0.66 -13.24 0.70
CA GLN A 84 -0.33 -14.16 1.80
C GLN A 84 -0.57 -13.57 3.20
N LEU A 85 -0.79 -12.25 3.31
CA LEU A 85 -0.97 -11.57 4.59
C LEU A 85 -2.35 -11.83 5.22
N GLY A 86 -3.32 -12.36 4.46
CA GLY A 86 -4.66 -12.69 4.97
C GLY A 86 -5.51 -11.46 5.30
N VAL A 87 -5.13 -10.29 4.80
CA VAL A 87 -5.83 -9.01 5.00
C VAL A 87 -6.42 -8.52 3.67
N PRO A 88 -7.41 -7.61 3.70
CA PRO A 88 -7.89 -6.98 2.47
C PRO A 88 -6.78 -6.23 1.74
N VAL A 89 -6.63 -6.52 0.44
CA VAL A 89 -5.72 -5.80 -0.46
C VAL A 89 -6.57 -5.25 -1.60
N VAL A 90 -6.60 -3.93 -1.75
CA VAL A 90 -7.34 -3.23 -2.81
C VAL A 90 -6.36 -2.70 -3.83
N GLU A 91 -6.62 -2.94 -5.11
CA GLU A 91 -5.79 -2.47 -6.21
C GLU A 91 -6.37 -1.21 -6.86
N GLU A 92 -5.50 -0.39 -7.45
CA GLU A 92 -5.84 0.81 -8.26
C GLU A 92 -6.84 1.78 -7.60
N LEU A 93 -6.64 2.15 -6.32
CA LEU A 93 -7.54 3.05 -5.59
C LEU A 93 -7.45 4.54 -6.03
N GLY A 94 -6.81 4.83 -7.17
CA GLY A 94 -6.83 6.16 -7.79
C GLY A 94 -5.94 7.23 -7.13
N PHE A 95 -4.96 6.83 -6.32
CA PHE A 95 -3.90 7.71 -5.80
C PHE A 95 -2.53 7.33 -6.37
N GLY A 96 -1.54 8.22 -6.25
CA GLY A 96 -0.19 8.05 -6.78
C GLY A 96 0.07 8.93 -8.00
N HIS A 97 0.91 8.45 -8.92
CA HIS A 97 1.37 9.13 -10.13
C HIS A 97 0.49 8.93 -11.37
N GLY A 98 -0.71 8.39 -11.20
CA GLY A 98 -1.69 8.29 -12.28
C GLY A 98 -2.28 9.65 -12.69
N PRO A 99 -3.11 9.67 -13.76
CA PRO A 99 -3.76 10.90 -14.24
C PRO A 99 -4.71 11.50 -13.20
N THR A 100 -5.20 10.69 -12.27
CA THR A 100 -5.91 11.13 -11.07
C THR A 100 -4.99 10.88 -9.87
N ALA A 101 -4.62 11.93 -9.16
CA ALA A 101 -3.75 11.87 -7.99
C ALA A 101 -4.54 12.25 -6.75
N LEU A 102 -5.43 11.36 -6.29
CA LEU A 102 -6.18 11.59 -5.05
C LEU A 102 -5.19 11.78 -3.89
N THR A 103 -5.42 12.81 -3.10
CA THR A 103 -4.61 13.07 -1.90
C THR A 103 -5.04 12.12 -0.79
N ILE A 104 -4.10 11.35 -0.27
CA ILE A 104 -4.33 10.45 0.86
C ILE A 104 -3.70 11.04 2.12
N PRO A 105 -4.49 11.42 3.13
CA PRO A 105 -3.95 11.88 4.40
C PRO A 105 -3.36 10.71 5.19
N PHE A 106 -2.15 10.88 5.72
CA PHE A 106 -1.51 9.92 6.61
C PHE A 106 -1.63 10.35 8.07
N GLY A 107 -1.68 9.36 8.96
CA GLY A 107 -1.82 9.58 10.40
C GLY A 107 -3.26 9.79 10.86
N VAL A 108 -4.26 9.59 9.99
CA VAL A 108 -5.67 9.74 10.33
C VAL A 108 -6.39 8.39 10.37
N PRO A 109 -7.41 8.22 11.25
CA PRO A 109 -8.28 7.05 11.22
C PRO A 109 -9.08 6.98 9.92
N ALA A 110 -9.11 5.79 9.32
CA ALA A 110 -9.89 5.50 8.14
C ALA A 110 -10.46 4.07 8.15
N VAL A 111 -11.49 3.85 7.35
CA VAL A 111 -12.10 2.55 7.05
C VAL A 111 -11.78 2.19 5.61
N LEU A 112 -11.25 0.98 5.40
CA LEU A 112 -11.06 0.38 4.09
C LEU A 112 -12.12 -0.72 3.90
N ASP A 113 -13.09 -0.46 3.02
CA ASP A 113 -14.09 -1.44 2.61
C ASP A 113 -13.65 -2.11 1.32
N ALA A 114 -13.56 -3.44 1.36
CA ALA A 114 -13.13 -4.29 0.25
C ALA A 114 -14.04 -5.54 0.20
N PRO A 115 -15.24 -5.42 -0.37
CA PRO A 115 -16.24 -6.46 -0.31
C PRO A 115 -15.84 -7.69 -1.16
N ALA A 116 -16.04 -8.88 -0.60
CA ALA A 116 -15.59 -10.14 -1.20
C ALA A 116 -16.31 -10.52 -2.51
N ASP A 117 -17.45 -9.89 -2.79
CA ASP A 117 -18.25 -10.09 -4.01
C ASP A 117 -17.75 -9.25 -5.20
N GLY A 118 -16.64 -8.52 -5.04
CA GLY A 118 -16.11 -7.64 -6.07
C GLY A 118 -16.87 -6.31 -6.19
N GLY A 119 -17.67 -5.96 -5.17
CA GLY A 119 -18.28 -4.65 -5.06
C GLY A 119 -17.26 -3.50 -5.00
N ARG A 120 -17.76 -2.26 -4.98
CA ARG A 120 -16.94 -1.05 -4.94
C ARG A 120 -16.07 -1.05 -3.68
N CYS A 121 -14.76 -0.92 -3.85
CA CYS A 121 -13.84 -0.66 -2.77
C CYS A 121 -13.79 0.83 -2.42
N THR A 122 -13.72 1.16 -1.13
CA THR A 122 -13.64 2.55 -0.67
C THR A 122 -12.67 2.70 0.50
N LEU A 123 -11.97 3.83 0.54
CA LEU A 123 -11.24 4.30 1.71
C LEU A 123 -11.92 5.58 2.21
N THR A 124 -12.40 5.57 3.44
CA THR A 124 -13.12 6.69 4.05
C THR A 124 -12.38 7.16 5.30
N THR A 125 -11.98 8.43 5.35
CA THR A 125 -11.40 9.04 6.55
C THR A 125 -12.49 9.33 7.57
N GLU A 126 -12.28 8.98 8.83
CA GLU A 126 -13.27 9.19 9.90
C GLU A 126 -13.24 10.62 10.45
N VAL A 127 -12.17 11.35 10.18
CA VAL A 127 -11.96 12.74 10.62
C VAL A 127 -11.39 13.58 9.48
N PRO A 128 -11.62 14.92 9.47
CA PRO A 128 -10.93 15.81 8.56
C PRO A 128 -9.41 15.73 8.72
N ALA A 129 -8.69 15.72 7.59
CA ALA A 129 -7.22 15.67 7.58
C ALA A 129 -6.55 16.97 8.06
N LEU A 130 -7.27 18.09 7.95
CA LEU A 130 -6.86 19.41 8.41
C LEU A 130 -7.98 19.96 9.30
N THR A 131 -7.61 20.46 10.46
CA THR A 131 -8.47 21.17 11.41
C THR A 131 -8.07 22.63 11.51
#